data_AF-L0GW06-F1
#
_entry.id   AF-L0GW06-F1
#
_cell.length_a   1.000
_cell.length_b   1.000
_cell.length_c   1.000
_cell.angle_alpha   90.00
_cell.angle_beta   90.00
_cell.angle_gamma   90.00
#
_symmetry.space_group_name_H-M   'P 1'
#
loop_
_entity.id
_entity.type
_entity.pdbx_description
1 polymer ?
#
loop_
_entity_poly.entity_id
_entity_poly.type
_entity_poly.pdbx_seq_one_letter_code
_entity_poly.pdbx_strand_id
1 'polypeptide(L)'
;MQTNTAIDRTMRGHARACQARSPWSFVWAPAVFALALAQAAAADDWSGNLRGGGEVHVDPWTNRPTVTVDGKETQLWDGVHKLDDGRELTVESGRVVPNEEILESRRPSPPPEPAPEKVGGEPIIGRSPCENLVRQACGADGACTESQACRPAHQLLDMEREEQRSAGTPGRTTYTSEKCLEAQRDDFFARCPDTGGTP
;
A
#
# COMPACT_ATOMS: atom_id res chain seq x y z
N MET A 1 -33.47 -2.50 43.42
CA MET A 1 -32.59 -3.68 43.59
C MET A 1 -31.19 -3.15 43.89
N GLN A 2 -30.87 -3.04 45.19
CA GLN A 2 -29.84 -3.84 45.89
C GLN A 2 -28.42 -3.48 45.40
N THR A 3 -27.76 -2.47 45.99
CA THR A 3 -26.88 -2.49 47.19
C THR A 3 -25.63 -3.36 47.05
N ASN A 4 -24.44 -2.74 47.11
CA ASN A 4 -23.34 -3.06 48.05
C ASN A 4 -22.19 -2.06 47.83
N THR A 5 -21.99 -1.07 48.70
CA THR A 5 -21.31 -1.10 50.03
C THR A 5 -19.79 -1.13 49.87
N ALA A 6 -19.20 0.03 50.20
CA ALA A 6 -17.78 0.28 50.38
C ALA A 6 -17.20 -0.48 51.58
N ILE A 7 -15.92 -0.87 51.51
CA ILE A 7 -15.05 -0.90 52.70
C ILE A 7 -13.71 -0.26 52.35
N ASP A 8 -13.40 0.72 53.16
CA ASP A 8 -12.26 1.63 53.18
C ASP A 8 -11.16 1.06 54.09
N ARG A 9 -9.93 1.49 53.81
CA ARG A 9 -8.87 1.85 54.77
C ARG A 9 -7.96 0.78 55.44
N THR A 10 -6.67 1.18 55.41
CA THR A 10 -5.67 1.08 56.50
C THR A 10 -4.98 -0.27 56.68
N MET A 11 -3.68 -0.40 56.95
CA MET A 11 -2.45 0.39 56.82
C MET A 11 -1.34 -0.58 57.29
N ARG A 12 -0.09 -0.23 56.97
CA ARG A 12 1.11 -0.42 57.80
C ARG A 12 1.46 -1.84 58.24
N GLY A 13 2.53 -2.32 57.61
CA GLY A 13 3.79 -2.55 58.31
C GLY A 13 3.91 -3.88 59.03
N HIS A 14 4.94 -4.65 58.69
CA HIS A 14 6.08 -4.85 59.58
C HIS A 14 7.21 -5.51 58.80
N ALA A 15 8.36 -4.85 58.83
CA ALA A 15 9.65 -5.38 58.46
C ALA A 15 9.97 -6.64 59.27
N ARG A 16 10.72 -7.57 58.68
CA ARG A 16 11.98 -8.09 59.25
C ARG A 16 12.71 -8.97 58.24
N ALA A 17 13.97 -8.60 58.04
CA ALA A 17 14.97 -9.32 57.30
C ALA A 17 15.21 -10.72 57.86
N CYS A 18 15.60 -11.66 56.99
CA CYS A 18 16.70 -12.57 57.25
C CYS A 18 17.40 -12.88 55.92
N GLN A 19 18.65 -12.41 55.86
CA GLN A 19 19.66 -12.79 54.87
C GLN A 19 19.91 -14.30 54.91
N ALA A 20 20.27 -14.90 53.79
CA ALA A 20 21.54 -15.63 53.66
C ALA A 20 21.75 -16.26 52.27
N ARG A 21 22.83 -15.79 51.63
CA ARG A 21 23.81 -16.57 50.84
C ARG A 21 23.33 -17.27 49.56
N SER A 22 23.54 -16.58 48.45
CA SER A 22 24.22 -17.15 47.27
C SER A 22 25.59 -17.71 47.70
N PRO A 23 26.12 -18.74 47.01
CA PRO A 23 26.93 -18.41 45.85
C PRO A 23 26.88 -19.45 44.71
N TRP A 24 27.34 -18.98 43.55
CA TRP A 24 27.88 -19.74 42.41
C TRP A 24 26.99 -19.94 41.18
N SER A 25 27.55 -19.34 40.11
CA SER A 25 27.48 -19.75 38.71
C SER A 25 26.30 -19.25 37.90
N PHE A 26 26.56 -18.09 37.28
CA PHE A 26 26.33 -17.82 35.86
C PHE A 26 25.92 -19.06 35.04
N VAL A 27 24.87 -18.91 34.22
CA VAL A 27 24.92 -18.96 32.75
C VAL A 27 23.50 -19.23 32.22
N TRP A 28 22.98 -18.20 31.53
CA TRP A 28 22.02 -18.22 30.42
C TRP A 28 20.51 -18.17 30.72
N ALA A 29 19.97 -16.95 30.55
CA ALA A 29 18.58 -16.69 30.25
C ALA A 29 18.24 -17.11 28.81
N PRO A 30 16.95 -17.43 28.57
CA PRO A 30 16.30 -16.87 27.41
C PRO A 30 15.10 -16.03 27.85
N ALA A 31 15.17 -14.76 27.47
CA ALA A 31 14.04 -13.86 27.45
C ALA A 31 12.96 -14.45 26.55
N VAL A 32 11.78 -14.74 27.12
CA VAL A 32 10.58 -15.03 26.33
C VAL A 32 10.13 -13.70 25.74
N PHE A 33 10.64 -13.39 24.55
CA PHE A 33 10.17 -12.32 23.69
C PHE A 33 8.77 -12.71 23.22
N ALA A 34 7.74 -12.05 23.75
CA ALA A 34 6.38 -12.18 23.22
C ALA A 34 6.37 -11.66 21.78
N LEU A 35 6.24 -12.59 20.83
CA LEU A 35 6.21 -12.34 19.40
C LEU A 35 4.94 -11.54 19.06
N ALA A 36 5.09 -10.31 18.58
CA ALA A 36 4.01 -9.57 17.97
C ALA A 36 3.62 -10.27 16.65
N LEU A 37 2.40 -10.76 16.55
CA LEU A 37 1.80 -11.23 15.30
C LEU A 37 1.63 -10.02 14.37
N ALA A 38 2.55 -9.90 13.41
CA ALA A 38 2.35 -9.03 12.25
C ALA A 38 1.24 -9.66 11.39
N GLN A 39 0.04 -9.06 11.42
CA GLN A 39 -0.98 -9.35 10.43
C GLN A 39 -0.51 -8.73 9.11
N ALA A 40 0.01 -9.58 8.22
CA ALA A 40 0.19 -9.19 6.83
C ALA A 40 -1.22 -9.00 6.24
N ALA A 41 -1.54 -7.79 5.83
CA ALA A 41 -2.62 -7.57 4.88
C ALA A 41 -2.18 -8.24 3.57
N ALA A 42 -2.63 -9.48 3.36
CA ALA A 42 -2.60 -10.08 2.04
C ALA A 42 -3.46 -9.19 1.13
N ALA A 43 -3.03 -8.98 -0.11
CA ALA A 43 -3.92 -8.45 -1.14
C ALA A 43 -5.22 -9.26 -1.07
N ASP A 44 -6.38 -8.58 -1.08
CA ASP A 44 -7.68 -9.23 -0.90
C ASP A 44 -7.93 -10.21 -2.06
N ASP A 45 -7.43 -11.43 -1.88
CA ASP A 45 -7.73 -12.56 -2.71
C ASP A 45 -9.19 -12.96 -2.43
N TRP A 46 -10.06 -12.82 -3.43
CA TRP A 46 -11.45 -13.18 -3.28
C TRP A 46 -11.57 -14.70 -3.12
N SER A 47 -12.37 -15.15 -2.13
CA SER A 47 -12.71 -16.56 -1.95
C SER A 47 -14.22 -16.79 -1.80
N GLY A 48 -14.67 -18.01 -2.10
CA GLY A 48 -16.08 -18.41 -1.99
C GLY A 48 -16.28 -19.92 -2.01
N ASN A 49 -17.39 -20.40 -1.45
CA ASN A 49 -17.68 -21.83 -1.37
C ASN A 49 -18.55 -22.29 -2.55
N LEU A 50 -18.15 -23.36 -3.22
CA LEU A 50 -18.97 -23.98 -4.25
C LEU A 50 -20.10 -24.79 -3.62
N ARG A 51 -21.28 -24.74 -4.25
CA ARG A 51 -22.40 -25.63 -3.90
C ARG A 51 -22.05 -27.12 -4.05
N GLY A 52 -21.14 -27.43 -4.96
CA GLY A 52 -20.60 -28.78 -5.16
C GLY A 52 -19.55 -29.21 -4.12
N GLY A 53 -19.24 -28.34 -3.16
CA GLY A 53 -18.16 -28.53 -2.19
C GLY A 53 -16.83 -27.94 -2.65
N GLY A 54 -16.02 -27.54 -1.67
CA GLY A 54 -14.72 -26.93 -1.88
C GLY A 54 -14.74 -25.41 -1.85
N GLU A 55 -13.64 -24.84 -1.38
CA GLU A 55 -13.40 -23.41 -1.34
C GLU A 55 -12.63 -22.99 -2.59
N VAL A 56 -13.14 -22.00 -3.30
CA VAL A 56 -12.50 -21.39 -4.46
C VAL A 56 -11.77 -20.14 -4.02
N HIS A 57 -10.53 -20.00 -4.48
CA HIS A 57 -9.70 -18.82 -4.33
C HIS A 57 -9.39 -18.23 -5.69
N VAL A 58 -9.45 -16.92 -5.85
CA VAL A 58 -9.18 -16.24 -7.12
C VAL A 58 -8.00 -15.31 -6.96
N ASP A 59 -6.90 -15.64 -7.64
CA ASP A 59 -5.71 -14.80 -7.69
C ASP A 59 -6.06 -13.43 -8.34
N PRO A 60 -5.83 -12.30 -7.65
CA PRO A 60 -6.27 -10.98 -8.10
C PRO A 60 -5.44 -10.43 -9.27
N TRP A 61 -4.22 -10.94 -9.49
CA TRP A 61 -3.33 -10.48 -10.56
C TRP A 61 -3.58 -11.22 -11.89
N THR A 62 -3.98 -12.48 -11.81
CA THR A 62 -4.11 -13.37 -12.96
C THR A 62 -5.56 -13.80 -13.23
N ASN A 63 -6.50 -13.50 -12.33
CA ASN A 63 -7.88 -13.99 -12.33
C ASN A 63 -7.97 -15.52 -12.35
N ARG A 64 -6.92 -16.24 -11.98
CA ARG A 64 -6.90 -17.69 -12.06
C ARG A 64 -7.59 -18.27 -10.81
N PRO A 65 -8.66 -19.06 -10.97
CA PRO A 65 -9.30 -19.73 -9.86
C PRO A 65 -8.59 -21.04 -9.50
N THR A 66 -8.37 -21.27 -8.20
CA THR A 66 -8.02 -22.58 -7.64
C THR A 66 -9.14 -23.03 -6.71
N VAL A 67 -9.37 -24.34 -6.62
CA VAL A 67 -10.38 -24.93 -5.74
C VAL A 67 -9.72 -25.95 -4.82
N THR A 68 -10.00 -25.82 -3.52
CA THR A 68 -9.54 -26.73 -2.48
C THR A 68 -10.67 -27.67 -2.07
N VAL A 69 -10.50 -28.97 -2.33
CA VAL A 69 -11.45 -30.03 -1.95
C VAL A 69 -10.71 -31.06 -1.12
N ASP A 70 -11.19 -31.36 0.09
CA ASP A 70 -10.55 -32.32 1.02
C ASP A 70 -9.05 -32.04 1.27
N GLY A 71 -8.68 -30.75 1.32
CA GLY A 71 -7.31 -30.29 1.52
C GLY A 71 -6.40 -30.44 0.29
N LYS A 72 -6.94 -30.80 -0.88
CA LYS A 72 -6.21 -30.84 -2.15
C LYS A 72 -6.60 -29.66 -3.02
N GLU A 73 -5.61 -28.88 -3.42
CA GLU A 73 -5.79 -27.76 -4.33
C GLU A 73 -5.72 -28.25 -5.79
N THR A 74 -6.67 -27.83 -6.60
CA THR A 74 -6.75 -28.12 -8.04
C THR A 74 -7.22 -26.89 -8.80
N GLN A 75 -7.08 -26.87 -10.13
CA GLN A 75 -7.62 -25.77 -10.94
C GLN A 75 -9.13 -25.91 -11.11
N LEU A 76 -9.85 -24.78 -11.06
CA LEU A 76 -11.26 -24.74 -11.43
C LEU A 76 -11.38 -24.64 -12.96
N TRP A 77 -12.05 -25.62 -13.57
CA TRP A 77 -12.23 -25.71 -15.03
C TRP A 77 -13.23 -24.68 -15.56
N ASP A 78 -13.14 -24.38 -16.85
CA ASP A 78 -14.06 -23.48 -17.54
C ASP A 78 -15.53 -23.93 -17.41
N GLY A 79 -16.42 -22.96 -17.21
CA GLY A 79 -17.85 -23.18 -17.02
C GLY A 79 -18.48 -22.22 -16.02
N VAL A 80 -19.78 -22.42 -15.80
CA VAL A 80 -20.57 -21.69 -14.80
C VAL A 80 -20.66 -22.52 -13.54
N HIS A 81 -20.16 -21.99 -12.42
CA HIS A 81 -20.12 -22.66 -11.13
C HIS A 81 -21.07 -21.99 -10.15
N LYS A 82 -21.92 -22.79 -9.49
CA LYS A 82 -22.85 -22.29 -8.48
C LYS A 82 -22.15 -22.19 -7.13
N LEU A 83 -22.20 -21.01 -6.55
CA LEU A 83 -21.80 -20.76 -5.17
C LEU A 83 -22.91 -21.24 -4.21
N ASP A 84 -22.55 -21.49 -2.95
CA ASP A 84 -23.46 -21.93 -1.91
C ASP A 84 -24.57 -20.92 -1.62
N ASP A 85 -24.24 -19.63 -1.67
CA ASP A 85 -25.15 -18.48 -1.62
C ASP A 85 -26.09 -18.34 -2.84
N GLY A 86 -25.93 -19.18 -3.86
CA GLY A 86 -26.77 -19.23 -5.05
C GLY A 86 -26.31 -18.35 -6.22
N ARG A 87 -25.22 -17.61 -6.05
CA ARG A 87 -24.57 -16.83 -7.13
C ARG A 87 -23.84 -17.74 -8.10
N GLU A 88 -23.41 -17.15 -9.22
CA GLU A 88 -22.67 -17.83 -10.28
C GLU A 88 -21.29 -17.22 -10.43
N LEU A 89 -20.29 -18.09 -10.50
CA LEU A 89 -18.92 -17.79 -10.86
C LEU A 89 -18.65 -18.36 -12.26
N THR A 90 -18.39 -17.49 -13.23
CA THR A 90 -18.10 -17.92 -14.60
C THR A 90 -16.59 -17.96 -14.82
N VAL A 91 -16.07 -19.10 -15.24
CA VAL A 91 -14.68 -19.30 -15.62
C VAL A 91 -14.60 -19.47 -17.14
N GLU A 92 -13.81 -18.62 -17.78
CA GLU A 92 -13.58 -18.62 -19.22
C GLU A 92 -12.07 -18.55 -19.50
N SER A 93 -11.56 -19.48 -20.31
CA SER A 93 -10.13 -19.55 -20.65
C SER A 93 -9.21 -19.66 -19.42
N GLY A 94 -9.66 -20.42 -18.40
CA GLY A 94 -8.97 -20.63 -17.13
C GLY A 94 -8.93 -19.39 -16.23
N ARG A 95 -9.80 -18.40 -16.47
CA ARG A 95 -9.88 -17.16 -15.69
C ARG A 95 -11.32 -16.84 -15.30
N VAL A 96 -11.50 -16.28 -14.13
CA VAL A 96 -12.81 -15.79 -13.71
C VAL A 96 -13.20 -14.56 -14.51
N VAL A 97 -14.38 -14.60 -15.11
CA VAL A 97 -15.06 -13.44 -15.67
C VAL A 97 -15.52 -12.57 -14.50
N PRO A 98 -14.99 -11.34 -14.33
CA PRO A 98 -15.31 -10.52 -13.17
C PRO A 98 -16.81 -10.24 -13.05
N ASN A 99 -17.38 -10.52 -11.88
CA ASN A 99 -18.73 -10.11 -11.48
C ASN A 99 -18.64 -8.92 -10.49
N GLU A 100 -19.78 -8.35 -10.09
CA GLU A 100 -19.80 -7.15 -9.23
C GLU A 100 -19.03 -7.31 -7.91
N GLU A 101 -18.99 -8.49 -7.31
CA GLU A 101 -18.28 -8.74 -6.05
C GLU A 101 -16.77 -8.89 -6.23
N ILE A 102 -16.34 -9.51 -7.32
CA ILE A 102 -14.92 -9.55 -7.70
C ILE A 102 -14.44 -8.15 -8.07
N LEU A 103 -15.31 -7.34 -8.67
CA LEU A 103 -15.04 -5.93 -8.91
C LEU A 103 -15.03 -5.12 -7.62
N GLU A 104 -15.89 -5.42 -6.63
CA GLU A 104 -15.95 -4.74 -5.33
C GLU A 104 -14.76 -5.10 -4.43
N SER A 105 -14.32 -6.36 -4.40
CA SER A 105 -13.10 -6.78 -3.70
C SER A 105 -11.84 -6.18 -4.30
N ARG A 106 -11.87 -5.91 -5.62
CA ARG A 106 -10.79 -5.20 -6.33
C ARG A 106 -10.97 -3.71 -6.37
N ARG A 107 -12.11 -3.17 -5.92
CA ARG A 107 -12.22 -1.73 -5.79
C ARG A 107 -11.09 -1.36 -4.86
N PRO A 108 -10.14 -0.53 -5.32
CA PRO A 108 -9.29 0.16 -4.38
C PRO A 108 -10.27 0.73 -3.36
N SER A 109 -10.04 0.47 -2.06
CA SER A 109 -10.74 1.21 -1.02
C SER A 109 -10.77 2.66 -1.51
N PRO A 110 -11.95 3.33 -1.53
CA PRO A 110 -12.04 4.68 -2.07
C PRO A 110 -10.82 5.41 -1.52
N PRO A 111 -9.93 5.95 -2.39
CA PRO A 111 -8.72 6.61 -1.91
C PRO A 111 -9.22 7.49 -0.79
N PRO A 112 -8.68 7.31 0.44
CA PRO A 112 -9.34 7.72 1.68
C PRO A 112 -10.00 9.04 1.36
N GLU A 113 -11.36 9.11 1.45
CA GLU A 113 -12.12 10.37 1.24
C GLU A 113 -11.18 11.44 1.74
N PRO A 114 -10.66 12.34 0.86
CA PRO A 114 -9.44 13.06 1.15
C PRO A 114 -9.67 13.52 2.56
N ALA A 115 -8.83 13.05 3.47
CA ALA A 115 -9.00 13.47 4.83
C ALA A 115 -9.06 15.02 4.74
N PRO A 116 -9.44 15.74 5.78
CA PRO A 116 -8.90 17.08 5.90
C PRO A 116 -7.33 17.07 5.95
N GLU A 117 -6.62 16.21 5.21
CA GLU A 117 -5.32 16.41 4.59
C GLU A 117 -5.39 17.63 3.68
N LYS A 118 -5.31 18.78 4.35
CA LYS A 118 -4.77 20.05 3.86
C LYS A 118 -4.99 20.25 2.36
N VAL A 119 -6.12 20.86 2.01
CA VAL A 119 -6.27 21.58 0.74
C VAL A 119 -5.06 22.49 0.59
N GLY A 120 -4.14 22.04 -0.26
CA GLY A 120 -2.87 22.69 -0.50
C GLY A 120 -1.69 21.97 0.13
N GLY A 121 -0.98 21.23 -0.72
CA GLY A 121 0.40 20.82 -0.46
C GLY A 121 1.33 22.01 -0.16
N GLU A 122 2.62 21.78 -0.01
CA GLU A 122 3.55 22.86 0.30
C GLU A 122 3.50 23.94 -0.79
N PRO A 123 3.63 25.23 -0.42
CA PRO A 123 3.74 26.29 -1.42
C PRO A 123 4.89 26.00 -2.38
N ILE A 124 4.63 26.05 -3.68
CA ILE A 124 5.69 25.97 -4.68
C ILE A 124 6.41 27.31 -4.66
N ILE A 125 7.64 27.33 -4.14
CA ILE A 125 8.50 28.51 -4.15
C ILE A 125 9.41 28.46 -5.38
N GLY A 126 9.14 29.34 -6.35
CA GLY A 126 9.86 29.37 -7.61
C GLY A 126 9.32 28.35 -8.61
N ARG A 127 10.18 27.46 -9.11
CA ARG A 127 9.79 26.47 -10.12
C ARG A 127 9.20 25.23 -9.50
N SER A 128 8.18 24.68 -10.14
CA SER A 128 7.59 23.42 -9.69
C SER A 128 8.58 22.26 -9.80
N PRO A 129 8.39 21.17 -9.04
CA PRO A 129 9.16 19.96 -9.23
C PRO A 129 9.15 19.46 -10.68
N CYS A 130 8.02 19.55 -11.38
CA CYS A 130 7.94 19.12 -12.78
C CYS A 130 8.67 20.05 -13.73
N GLU A 131 8.68 21.37 -13.48
CA GLU A 131 9.51 22.31 -14.25
C GLU A 131 11.02 22.05 -14.05
N ASN A 132 11.43 21.63 -12.85
CA ASN A 132 12.82 21.23 -12.60
C ASN A 132 13.16 19.92 -13.30
N LEU A 133 12.25 18.93 -13.28
CA LEU A 133 12.39 17.68 -14.02
C LEU A 133 12.55 17.92 -15.53
N VAL A 134 11.72 18.77 -16.13
CA VAL A 134 11.82 19.11 -17.55
C VAL A 134 13.17 19.75 -17.86
N ARG A 135 13.65 20.70 -17.05
CA ARG A 135 14.99 21.27 -17.28
C ARG A 135 16.10 20.23 -17.11
N GLN A 136 15.95 19.30 -16.17
CA GLN A 136 16.91 18.21 -15.98
C GLN A 136 16.94 17.30 -17.21
N ALA A 137 15.80 16.78 -17.68
CA ALA A 137 15.74 15.81 -18.76
C ALA A 137 15.93 16.43 -20.15
N CYS A 138 15.42 17.64 -20.38
CA CYS A 138 15.42 18.30 -21.69
C CYS A 138 16.56 19.31 -21.86
N GLY A 139 17.21 19.76 -20.78
CA GLY A 139 18.18 20.86 -20.80
C GLY A 139 17.53 22.25 -20.78
N ALA A 140 18.33 23.30 -20.58
CA ALA A 140 17.85 24.68 -20.42
C ALA A 140 17.09 25.22 -21.66
N ASP A 141 17.53 24.82 -22.86
CA ASP A 141 16.98 25.27 -24.14
C ASP A 141 16.43 24.12 -24.99
N GLY A 142 16.09 22.98 -24.38
CA GLY A 142 15.67 21.79 -25.11
C GLY A 142 16.81 21.07 -25.84
N ALA A 143 18.06 21.24 -25.38
CA ALA A 143 19.24 20.58 -25.94
C ALA A 143 19.10 19.05 -26.04
N CYS A 144 18.28 18.46 -25.16
CA CYS A 144 17.96 17.03 -25.14
C CYS A 144 16.49 16.74 -25.48
N THR A 145 15.84 17.54 -26.33
CA THR A 145 14.43 17.33 -26.74
C THR A 145 14.18 15.93 -27.31
N GLU A 146 15.12 15.39 -28.08
CA GLU A 146 15.01 14.05 -28.68
C GLU A 146 15.38 12.90 -27.72
N SER A 147 15.74 13.21 -26.48
CA SER A 147 16.03 12.18 -25.48
C SER A 147 14.76 11.43 -25.07
N GLN A 148 14.92 10.14 -24.76
CA GLN A 148 13.81 9.31 -24.28
C GLN A 148 13.17 9.85 -23.00
N ALA A 149 13.94 10.59 -22.19
CA ALA A 149 13.53 11.18 -20.92
C ALA A 149 12.70 12.47 -21.09
N CYS A 150 12.96 13.27 -22.12
CA CYS A 150 12.37 14.61 -22.24
C CYS A 150 10.85 14.56 -22.47
N ARG A 151 10.38 13.68 -23.37
CA ARG A 151 8.94 13.57 -23.66
C ARG A 151 8.11 13.16 -22.42
N PRO A 152 8.48 12.11 -21.66
CA PRO A 152 7.79 11.79 -20.41
C PRO A 152 7.87 12.89 -19.35
N ALA A 153 8.97 13.63 -19.28
CA ALA A 153 9.07 14.77 -18.36
C ALA A 153 8.04 15.87 -18.69
N HIS A 154 7.83 16.16 -19.97
CA HIS A 154 6.76 17.07 -20.42
C HIS A 154 5.36 16.56 -20.07
N GLN A 155 5.12 15.26 -20.25
CA GLN A 155 3.83 14.66 -19.90
C GLN A 155 3.50 14.86 -18.40
N LEU A 156 4.48 14.67 -17.51
CA LEU A 156 4.29 14.93 -16.09
C LEU A 156 4.04 16.42 -15.78
N LEU A 157 4.73 17.33 -16.47
CA LEU A 157 4.46 18.77 -16.33
C LEU A 157 3.02 19.14 -16.76
N ASP A 158 2.52 18.54 -17.83
CA ASP A 158 1.16 18.82 -18.30
C ASP A 158 0.10 18.29 -17.32
N MET A 159 0.34 17.11 -16.73
CA MET A 159 -0.49 16.54 -15.67
C MET A 159 -0.49 17.43 -14.40
N GLU A 160 0.68 17.90 -13.95
CA GLU A 160 0.77 18.83 -12.81
C GLU A 160 -0.02 20.11 -13.07
N ARG A 161 0.08 20.68 -14.27
CA ARG A 161 -0.67 21.88 -14.64
C ARG A 161 -2.18 21.64 -14.67
N GLU A 162 -2.62 20.45 -15.07
CA GLU A 162 -4.04 20.07 -15.04
C GLU A 162 -4.56 19.92 -13.61
N GLU A 163 -3.78 19.29 -12.74
CA GLU A 163 -4.07 19.19 -11.31
C GLU A 163 -4.13 20.58 -10.66
N GLN A 164 -3.17 21.47 -10.97
CA GLN A 164 -3.17 22.84 -10.45
C GLN A 164 -4.34 23.67 -10.98
N ARG A 165 -4.78 23.46 -12.23
CA ARG A 165 -5.97 24.12 -12.80
C ARG A 165 -7.26 23.62 -12.15
N SER A 166 -7.30 22.33 -11.79
CA SER A 166 -8.43 21.69 -11.14
C SER A 166 -8.48 22.00 -9.64
N ALA A 167 -7.31 22.21 -9.02
CA ALA A 167 -7.19 22.60 -7.63
C ALA A 167 -7.55 24.09 -7.50
N GLY A 168 -8.62 24.40 -6.75
CA GLY A 168 -9.04 25.79 -6.48
C GLY A 168 -8.03 26.65 -5.69
N THR A 169 -6.77 26.23 -5.56
CA THR A 169 -5.68 26.94 -4.90
C THR A 169 -4.39 26.79 -5.71
N PRO A 170 -4.10 27.75 -6.62
CA PRO A 170 -2.90 27.74 -7.45
C PRO A 170 -1.60 27.76 -6.63
N GLY A 171 -0.51 27.20 -7.18
CA GLY A 171 0.83 27.35 -6.62
C GLY A 171 1.14 26.45 -5.42
N ARG A 172 0.46 25.31 -5.28
CA ARG A 172 0.71 24.32 -4.22
C ARG A 172 1.09 22.99 -4.85
N THR A 173 1.89 22.20 -4.14
CA THR A 173 2.27 20.87 -4.63
C THR A 173 1.02 20.01 -4.82
N THR A 174 1.00 19.27 -5.92
CA THR A 174 -0.05 18.32 -6.28
C THR A 174 0.51 16.90 -6.22
N TYR A 175 -0.34 15.89 -6.46
CA TYR A 175 0.10 14.50 -6.57
C TYR A 175 1.21 14.34 -7.63
N THR A 176 1.03 14.95 -8.80
CA THR A 176 2.03 14.89 -9.86
C THR A 176 3.30 15.66 -9.50
N SER A 177 3.23 16.75 -8.70
CA SER A 177 4.44 17.40 -8.16
C SER A 177 5.33 16.43 -7.39
N GLU A 178 4.73 15.52 -6.60
CA GLU A 178 5.47 14.49 -5.86
C GLU A 178 6.08 13.45 -6.81
N LYS A 179 5.35 13.04 -7.85
CA LYS A 179 5.87 12.14 -8.88
C LYS A 179 7.05 12.72 -9.66
N CYS A 180 7.05 14.04 -9.87
CA CYS A 180 8.20 14.72 -10.45
C CYS A 180 9.41 14.79 -9.50
N LEU A 181 9.21 14.83 -8.19
CA LEU A 181 10.31 14.72 -7.21
C LEU A 181 10.91 13.31 -7.19
N GLU A 182 10.08 12.28 -7.28
CA GLU A 182 10.51 10.89 -7.42
C GLU A 182 11.31 10.70 -8.72
N ALA A 183 10.75 11.14 -9.85
CA ALA A 183 11.36 11.05 -11.17
C ALA A 183 12.72 11.76 -11.27
N GLN A 184 12.91 12.89 -10.57
CA GLN A 184 14.21 13.59 -10.56
C GLN A 184 15.36 12.75 -10.00
N ARG A 185 15.05 11.72 -9.20
CA ARG A 185 16.02 10.80 -8.59
C ARG A 185 16.18 9.51 -9.39
N ASP A 186 15.40 9.33 -10.45
CA ASP A 186 15.43 8.14 -11.29
C ASP A 186 16.40 8.33 -12.46
N ASP A 187 17.22 7.31 -12.73
CA ASP A 187 18.24 7.33 -13.78
C ASP A 187 17.66 7.47 -15.19
N PHE A 188 16.39 7.08 -15.39
CA PHE A 188 15.69 7.32 -16.65
C PHE A 188 15.63 8.81 -16.98
N PHE A 189 15.48 9.67 -15.97
CA PHE A 189 15.47 11.14 -16.11
C PHE A 189 16.84 11.75 -15.82
N ALA A 190 17.91 11.07 -16.25
CA ALA A 190 19.27 11.59 -16.16
C ALA A 190 19.37 13.03 -16.69
N ARG A 191 20.27 13.80 -16.09
CA ARG A 191 20.51 15.19 -16.48
C ARG A 191 21.01 15.26 -17.92
N CYS A 192 20.40 16.13 -18.71
CA CYS A 192 20.87 16.50 -20.04
C CYS A 192 22.32 16.99 -19.93
N PRO A 193 23.26 16.37 -20.66
CA PRO A 193 24.66 16.77 -20.59
C PRO A 193 24.82 18.21 -21.08
N ASP A 194 25.46 19.04 -20.27
CA ASP A 194 25.97 20.32 -20.74
C ASP A 194 27.03 19.99 -21.79
N THR A 195 26.79 20.30 -23.06
CA THR A 195 27.76 20.09 -24.14
C THR A 195 29.00 20.97 -23.91
N GLY A 196 29.91 20.49 -23.08
CA GLY A 196 31.16 21.15 -22.68
C GLY A 196 32.21 20.17 -22.15
N GLY A 197 31.97 18.86 -22.23
CA GLY A 197 32.94 17.82 -21.91
C GLY A 197 33.37 17.05 -23.17
N THR A 198 34.38 17.57 -23.87
CA THR A 198 35.16 16.79 -24.84
C THR A 198 36.05 15.80 -24.06
N PRO A 199 36.20 14.53 -24.48
CA PRO A 199 37.28 13.69 -23.98
C PRO A 199 38.68 14.23 -24.35
#